data_AF-Q8VEB8-F1
#
_entry.id   AF-Q8VEB8-F1
#
_cell.length_a   1.000
_cell.length_b   1.000
_cell.length_c   1.000
_cell.angle_alpha   90.00
_cell.angle_beta   90.00
_cell.angle_gamma   90.00
#
_symmetry.space_group_name_H-M   'P 1'
#
loop_
_entity.id
_entity.type
_entity.pdbx_description
1 polymer ?
#
loop_
_entity_poly.entity_id
_entity_poly.type
_entity_poly.pdbx_seq_one_letter_code
_entity_poly.pdbx_strand_id
1 'polypeptide(L)'
;GTYHAWKANAIGRSAKTVREFLEKNYTEDAISNDKEAIKLAIKALLEVVQSGGKNIELAIIRRDQPLKMFSAKEIELEVSEIEREKDEAEKKKSKKSA
;
A
#
# COMPACT_ATOMS: atom_id res chain seq x y z
N GLY A 1 -26.48 -2.03 -14.71
CA GLY A 1 -25.32 -1.38 -14.08
C GLY A 1 -24.13 -1.54 -14.99
N THR A 2 -23.22 -0.58 -15.01
CA THR A 2 -21.98 -0.66 -15.79
C THR A 2 -20.87 -1.19 -14.88
N TYR A 3 -20.10 -2.16 -15.36
CA TYR A 3 -19.00 -2.78 -14.63
C TYR A 3 -17.73 -2.70 -15.47
N HIS A 4 -16.61 -2.50 -14.79
CA HIS A 4 -15.29 -2.40 -15.41
C HIS A 4 -14.29 -3.26 -14.63
N ALA A 5 -13.36 -3.89 -15.34
CA ALA A 5 -12.24 -4.61 -14.74
C ALA A 5 -11.07 -3.66 -14.46
N TRP A 6 -10.36 -3.88 -13.35
CA TRP A 6 -9.25 -3.04 -12.91
C TRP A 6 -8.09 -3.91 -12.45
N LYS A 7 -6.85 -3.43 -12.65
CA LYS A 7 -5.63 -4.05 -12.09
C LYS A 7 -5.41 -3.64 -10.63
N ALA A 8 -5.62 -2.36 -10.34
CA ALA A 8 -5.67 -1.80 -8.99
C ALA A 8 -6.76 -0.73 -8.94
N ASN A 9 -7.44 -0.59 -7.82
CA ASN A 9 -8.52 0.37 -7.67
C ASN A 9 -8.68 0.83 -6.22
N ALA A 10 -9.23 2.02 -6.03
CA ALA A 10 -9.62 2.54 -4.73
C ALA A 10 -11.00 3.21 -4.82
N ILE A 11 -11.76 3.14 -3.73
CA ILE A 11 -13.10 3.72 -3.58
C ILE A 11 -13.21 4.47 -2.25
N GLY A 12 -14.31 5.21 -2.07
CA GLY A 12 -14.56 5.97 -0.84
C GLY A 12 -13.94 7.36 -0.82
N ARG A 13 -13.72 7.90 0.38
CA ARG A 13 -13.19 9.26 0.58
C ARG A 13 -11.75 9.35 0.06
N SER A 14 -11.45 10.40 -0.70
CA SER A 14 -10.11 10.64 -1.28
C SER A 14 -9.61 9.53 -2.23
N ALA A 15 -10.51 8.72 -2.79
CA ALA A 15 -10.16 7.66 -3.75
C ALA A 15 -9.42 8.18 -4.98
N LYS A 16 -9.63 9.45 -5.38
CA LYS A 16 -8.88 10.09 -6.48
C LYS A 16 -7.38 10.11 -6.18
N THR A 17 -6.99 10.60 -5.01
CA THR A 17 -5.58 10.67 -4.57
C THR A 17 -4.95 9.28 -4.53
N VAL A 18 -5.66 8.30 -3.97
CA VAL A 18 -5.16 6.91 -3.89
C VAL A 18 -5.02 6.29 -5.29
N ARG A 19 -5.95 6.54 -6.22
CA ARG A 19 -5.81 6.06 -7.61
C ARG A 19 -4.64 6.71 -8.34
N GLU A 20 -4.45 8.02 -8.21
CA GLU A 20 -3.30 8.72 -8.79
C GLU A 20 -1.97 8.19 -8.24
N PHE A 21 -1.93 7.79 -6.97
CA PHE A 21 -0.78 7.08 -6.39
C PHE A 21 -0.59 5.71 -7.05
N LEU A 22 -1.63 4.89 -7.14
CA LEU A 22 -1.57 3.56 -7.74
C LEU A 22 -1.16 3.61 -9.22
N GLU A 23 -1.66 4.59 -9.98
CA GLU A 23 -1.29 4.79 -11.39
C GLU A 23 0.21 5.02 -11.59
N LYS A 24 0.89 5.64 -10.62
CA LYS A 24 2.34 5.91 -10.67
C LYS A 24 3.19 4.77 -10.11
N ASN A 25 2.66 4.00 -9.16
CA ASN A 25 3.43 3.06 -8.35
C ASN A 25 3.09 1.59 -8.61
N TYR A 26 2.02 1.28 -9.35
CA TYR A 26 1.71 -0.08 -9.77
C TYR A 26 2.66 -0.50 -10.89
N THR A 27 3.73 -1.20 -10.53
CA THR A 27 4.74 -1.76 -11.44
C THR A 27 4.81 -3.27 -11.29
N GLU A 28 5.43 -3.97 -12.26
CA GLU A 28 5.62 -5.42 -12.18
C GLU A 28 6.41 -5.84 -10.93
N ASP A 29 7.42 -5.05 -10.54
CA ASP A 29 8.19 -5.30 -9.32
C ASP A 29 7.32 -5.15 -8.07
N ALA A 30 6.46 -4.13 -8.03
CA ALA A 30 5.57 -3.84 -6.90
C ALA A 30 4.46 -4.88 -6.71
N ILE A 31 4.21 -5.73 -7.72
CA ILE A 31 3.24 -6.84 -7.66
C ILE A 31 3.89 -8.22 -7.88
N SER A 32 5.22 -8.29 -7.86
CA SER A 32 5.97 -9.51 -8.17
C SER A 32 5.69 -10.66 -7.19
N ASN A 33 5.33 -10.33 -5.96
CA ASN A 33 4.99 -11.27 -4.91
C ASN A 33 4.05 -10.62 -3.88
N ASP A 34 3.51 -11.45 -2.98
CA ASP A 34 2.56 -11.01 -1.97
C ASP A 34 3.11 -9.89 -1.08
N LYS A 35 4.38 -9.97 -0.68
CA LYS A 35 4.97 -9.00 0.25
C LYS A 35 5.02 -7.61 -0.39
N GLU A 36 5.47 -7.51 -1.64
CA GLU A 36 5.53 -6.24 -2.36
C GLU A 36 4.13 -5.70 -2.68
N ALA A 37 3.18 -6.58 -3.03
CA ALA A 37 1.79 -6.17 -3.26
C ALA A 37 1.11 -5.63 -2.00
N ILE A 38 1.35 -6.28 -0.84
CA ILE A 38 0.89 -5.82 0.47
C ILE A 38 1.51 -4.46 0.80
N LYS A 39 2.83 -4.33 0.58
CA LYS A 39 3.56 -3.07 0.81
C LYS A 39 3.01 -1.94 -0.04
N LEU A 40 2.72 -2.19 -1.32
CA LEU A 40 2.09 -1.21 -2.22
C LEU A 40 0.70 -0.79 -1.74
N ALA A 41 -0.12 -1.75 -1.32
CA ALA A 41 -1.47 -1.49 -0.81
C ALA A 41 -1.44 -0.62 0.46
N ILE A 42 -0.54 -0.92 1.40
CA ILE A 42 -0.37 -0.14 2.63
C ILE A 42 0.13 1.28 2.29
N LYS A 43 1.14 1.42 1.42
CA LYS A 43 1.62 2.73 0.96
C LYS A 43 0.49 3.57 0.36
N ALA A 44 -0.38 2.97 -0.45
CA ALA A 44 -1.51 3.66 -1.06
C ALA A 44 -2.52 4.16 -0.01
N LEU A 45 -2.76 3.40 1.07
CA LEU A 45 -3.63 3.84 2.17
C LEU A 45 -2.99 4.94 3.03
N LEU A 46 -1.67 4.89 3.24
CA LEU A 46 -0.94 5.92 4.00
C LEU A 46 -0.92 7.30 3.31
N GLU A 47 -1.28 7.40 2.04
CA GLU A 47 -1.48 8.70 1.36
C GLU A 47 -2.65 9.50 1.95
N VAL A 48 -3.58 8.84 2.66
CA VAL A 48 -4.80 9.47 3.21
C VAL A 48 -5.03 9.19 4.70
N VAL A 49 -4.31 8.24 5.30
CA VAL A 49 -4.43 7.87 6.71
C VAL A 49 -3.35 8.58 7.55
N GLN A 50 -3.78 9.47 8.46
CA GLN A 50 -2.86 10.25 9.31
C GLN A 50 -2.35 9.51 10.56
N SER A 51 -3.02 8.43 10.98
CA SER A 51 -2.73 7.72 12.25
C SER A 51 -1.92 6.42 12.09
N GLY A 52 -1.27 6.22 10.93
CA GLY A 52 -0.50 5.01 10.64
C GLY A 52 -1.35 3.73 10.60
N GLY A 53 -0.77 2.59 11.00
CA GLY A 53 -1.37 1.25 10.86
C GLY A 53 -2.60 0.95 11.73
N LYS A 54 -2.89 1.77 12.74
CA LYS A 54 -4.01 1.50 13.68
C LYS A 54 -5.40 1.53 13.04
N ASN A 55 -5.56 2.29 11.97
CA ASN A 55 -6.83 2.44 11.25
C ASN A 55 -6.84 1.66 9.92
N ILE A 56 -5.89 0.75 9.74
CA ILE A 56 -5.78 -0.07 8.54
C ILE A 56 -6.19 -1.50 8.92
N GLU A 57 -7.17 -2.03 8.20
CA GLU A 57 -7.47 -3.46 8.19
C GLU A 57 -7.04 -4.02 6.82
N LEU A 58 -6.38 -5.17 6.83
CA LEU A 58 -5.85 -5.79 5.63
C LEU A 58 -6.26 -7.26 5.57
N ALA A 59 -6.61 -7.71 4.36
CA ALA A 59 -6.86 -9.10 4.07
C ALA A 59 -6.22 -9.49 2.72
N ILE A 60 -5.79 -10.74 2.60
CA ILE A 60 -5.28 -11.31 1.36
C ILE A 60 -6.13 -12.51 0.93
N ILE A 61 -6.44 -12.55 -0.37
CA ILE A 61 -7.14 -13.66 -1.03
C ILE A 61 -6.14 -14.30 -1.98
N ARG A 62 -6.02 -15.63 -1.92
CA ARG A 62 -5.20 -16.42 -2.85
C ARG A 62 -6.04 -17.53 -3.46
N ARG A 63 -5.60 -18.02 -4.61
CA ARG A 63 -6.22 -19.19 -5.25
C ARG A 63 -6.13 -20.39 -4.29
N ASP A 64 -7.25 -21.09 -4.13
CA ASP A 64 -7.39 -22.31 -3.34
C ASP A 64 -6.98 -22.17 -1.86
N GLN A 65 -6.98 -20.95 -1.32
CA GLN A 65 -6.74 -20.69 0.09
C GLN A 65 -7.89 -19.89 0.71
N PRO A 66 -8.19 -20.10 2.00
CA PRO A 66 -9.14 -19.26 2.70
C PRO A 66 -8.65 -17.81 2.79
N LEU A 67 -9.60 -16.88 2.93
CA LEU A 67 -9.30 -15.47 3.24
C LEU A 67 -8.41 -15.40 4.48
N LYS A 68 -7.25 -14.75 4.35
CA LYS A 68 -6.38 -14.46 5.50
C LYS A 68 -6.55 -12.99 5.89
N MET A 69 -7.07 -12.76 7.09
CA MET A 69 -7.03 -11.45 7.75
C MET A 69 -5.67 -11.25 8.43
N PHE A 70 -5.14 -10.04 8.39
CA PHE A 70 -3.93 -9.68 9.13
C PHE A 70 -4.29 -9.17 10.51
N SER A 71 -3.45 -9.49 11.50
CA SER A 71 -3.56 -8.92 12.83
C SER A 71 -3.05 -7.47 12.84
N ALA A 72 -3.56 -6.66 13.77
CA ALA A 72 -3.10 -5.28 13.95
C ALA A 72 -1.58 -5.20 14.15
N LYS A 73 -0.98 -6.18 14.85
CA LYS A 73 0.48 -6.25 15.06
C LYS A 73 1.25 -6.47 13.77
N GLU A 74 0.79 -7.36 12.88
CA GLU A 74 1.42 -7.57 11.57
C GLU A 74 1.37 -6.29 10.72
N ILE A 75 0.24 -5.58 10.74
CA ILE A 75 0.05 -4.33 10.00
C ILE A 75 0.94 -3.22 10.56
N GLU A 76 1.02 -3.08 11.89
CA GLU A 76 1.89 -2.08 12.53
C GLU A 76 3.38 -2.30 12.21
N LEU A 77 3.84 -3.56 12.16
CA LEU A 77 5.20 -3.89 11.77
C LEU A 77 5.48 -3.49 10.31
N GLU A 78 4.61 -3.85 9.38
CA GLU A 78 4.76 -3.49 7.96
C GLU A 78 4.71 -1.98 7.75
N VAL A 79 3.81 -1.26 8.43
CA VAL A 79 3.74 0.21 8.37
C VAL A 79 5.03 0.84 8.89
N SER A 80 5.56 0.35 10.01
CA SER A 80 6.81 0.87 10.60
C SER A 80 8.00 0.65 9.65
N GLU A 81 8.06 -0.50 8.98
CA GLU A 81 9.09 -0.76 7.96
C GLU A 81 8.96 0.19 6.77
N ILE A 82 7.73 0.43 6.29
CA ILE A 82 7.46 1.34 5.17
C ILE A 82 7.84 2.79 5.50
N GLU A 83 7.49 3.28 6.68
CA GLU A 83 7.84 4.64 7.12
C GLU A 83 9.36 4.79 7.22
N ARG A 84 10.06 3.79 7.80
CA ARG A 84 11.52 3.80 7.86
C ARG A 84 12.16 3.80 6.47
N GLU A 85 11.68 2.97 5.55
CA GLU A 85 12.17 2.93 4.17
C GLU A 85 11.96 4.27 3.44
N LYS A 86 10.82 4.92 3.67
CA LYS A 86 10.48 6.23 3.09
C LYS A 86 11.44 7.31 3.60
N ASP A 87 11.65 7.37 4.92
CA ASP A 87 12.57 8.33 5.55
C ASP A 87 14.01 8.16 5.04
N GLU A 88 14.48 6.92 4.88
CA GLU A 88 15.80 6.64 4.33
C GLU A 88 15.92 7.04 2.85
N ALA A 89 14.87 6.81 2.05
CA ALA A 89 14.84 7.21 0.66
C ALA A 89 14.84 8.73 0.51
N GLU A 90 14.13 9.46 1.36
CA GLU A 90 14.12 10.92 1.39
C GLU A 90 15.46 11.49 1.84
N LYS A 91 16.08 10.94 2.89
CA LYS A 91 17.43 11.33 3.34
C LYS A 91 18.51 11.09 2.27
N LYS A 92 18.37 10.04 1.46
CA LYS A 92 19.28 9.77 0.34
C LYS A 92 19.05 10.71 -0.85
N LYS A 93 17.80 11.12 -1.10
CA LYS A 93 17.47 12.12 -2.14
C LYS A 93 17.99 13.50 -1.75
N SER A 94 17.79 13.94 -0.51
CA SER A 94 18.24 15.27 -0.04
C SER A 94 19.77 15.41 -0.04
N LYS A 95 20.51 14.33 0.25
CA LYS A 95 21.98 14.30 0.15
C LYS A 95 22.53 14.26 -1.29
N LYS A 96 21.72 13.91 -2.29
CA LYS A 96 22.13 13.93 -3.71
C LYS A 96 21.83 15.27 -4.40
N SER A 97 20.97 16.08 -3.80
CA SER A 97 20.58 17.41 -4.29
C SER A 97 21.30 18.57 -3.59
N ALA A 98 22.26 18.27 -2.71
CA ALA A 98 23.16 19.21 -2.04
C ALA A 98 24.59 18.98 -2.51
#